data_AF-A0A840FD11-F1
#
_entry.id   AF-A0A840FD11-F1
#
_cell.length_a   1.000
_cell.length_b   1.000
_cell.length_c   1.000
_cell.angle_alpha   90.00
_cell.angle_beta   90.00
_cell.angle_gamma   90.00
#
_symmetry.space_group_name_H-M   'P 1'
#
loop_
_entity.id
_entity.type
_entity.pdbx_description
1 polymer ?
#
loop_
_entity_poly.entity_id
_entity_poly.type
_entity_poly.pdbx_seq_one_letter_code
_entity_poly.pdbx_strand_id
1 'polypeptide(L)'
;MSRLDPNTPPIGRQPLGIKVTPSKAGSPWIGTIADAVRGDVAVEGGQRFTLEQQRELMTRGGDVPTAPTLVVKRQAEWNELWWPLGSLPPVFAFECPIVGRRGDRVKVIAPSGVVKLVAEDGWAHRPYRRARDQWGNKL
;
A
#
# COMPACT_ATOMS: atom_id res chain seq x y z
N MET A 1 -6.41 11.58 -25.38
CA MET A 1 -5.79 10.47 -24.60
C MET A 1 -5.45 10.99 -23.22
N SER A 2 -6.20 10.56 -22.21
CA SER A 2 -6.11 11.03 -20.83
C SER A 2 -4.70 10.82 -20.26
N ARG A 3 -4.15 11.83 -19.57
CA ARG A 3 -2.99 11.70 -18.69
C ARG A 3 -3.34 10.57 -17.70
N LEU A 4 -2.59 9.48 -17.69
CA LEU A 4 -2.84 8.43 -16.71
C LEU A 4 -2.52 9.00 -15.33
N ASP A 5 -3.57 9.33 -14.58
CA ASP A 5 -3.45 9.76 -13.20
C ASP A 5 -2.82 8.60 -12.41
N PRO A 6 -1.70 8.80 -11.68
CA PRO A 6 -1.19 7.77 -10.77
C PRO A 6 -2.23 7.35 -9.71
N ASN A 7 -3.35 8.07 -9.57
CA ASN A 7 -4.52 7.69 -8.81
C ASN A 7 -5.54 6.87 -9.62
N THR A 8 -5.10 5.97 -10.51
CA THR A 8 -5.99 4.88 -10.95
C THR A 8 -6.63 4.23 -9.71
N PRO A 9 -7.94 3.93 -9.71
CA PRO A 9 -8.59 3.30 -8.57
C PRO A 9 -7.79 2.08 -8.10
N PRO A 10 -7.60 1.90 -6.79
CA PRO A 10 -6.89 0.74 -6.28
C PRO A 10 -7.55 -0.55 -6.77
N ILE A 11 -6.74 -1.49 -7.26
CA ILE A 11 -7.21 -2.78 -7.78
C ILE A 11 -7.47 -3.81 -6.69
N GLY A 12 -7.21 -3.46 -5.43
CA GLY A 12 -7.43 -4.30 -4.27
C GLY A 12 -6.56 -3.88 -3.09
N ARG A 13 -6.56 -4.75 -2.06
CA ARG A 13 -5.76 -4.51 -0.86
C ARG A 13 -4.32 -4.84 -1.13
N GLN A 14 -3.96 -6.11 -1.31
CA GLN A 14 -2.59 -6.59 -1.61
C GLN A 14 -2.58 -7.49 -2.84
N PRO A 15 -1.40 -7.71 -3.47
CA PRO A 15 -1.25 -8.78 -4.46
C PRO A 15 -1.55 -10.16 -3.84
N LEU A 16 -1.96 -11.12 -4.66
CA LEU A 16 -2.24 -12.50 -4.23
C LEU A 16 -1.01 -13.24 -3.71
N GLY A 17 0.17 -12.85 -4.20
CA GLY A 17 1.44 -13.45 -3.84
C GLY A 17 2.59 -12.49 -4.10
N ILE A 18 3.72 -12.83 -3.50
CA ILE A 18 5.01 -12.18 -3.70
C ILE A 18 6.01 -13.24 -4.10
N LYS A 19 6.78 -12.97 -5.16
CA LYS A 19 7.97 -13.76 -5.42
C LYS A 19 9.04 -13.39 -4.39
N VAL A 20 9.14 -14.18 -3.32
CA VAL A 20 10.18 -14.05 -2.31
C VAL A 20 11.46 -14.70 -2.83
N THR A 21 12.54 -13.93 -2.87
CA THR A 21 13.89 -14.42 -3.16
C THR A 21 14.79 -14.15 -1.95
N PRO A 22 15.74 -15.02 -1.57
CA PRO A 22 16.54 -14.85 -0.35
C PRO A 22 17.26 -13.49 -0.22
N SER A 23 17.59 -12.85 -1.35
CA SER A 23 18.24 -11.54 -1.41
C SER A 23 17.29 -10.34 -1.26
N LYS A 24 15.97 -10.56 -1.18
CA LYS A 24 14.95 -9.53 -0.99
C LYS A 24 14.20 -9.80 0.31
N ALA A 25 14.28 -8.86 1.25
CA ALA A 25 13.50 -8.89 2.48
C ALA A 25 12.00 -9.00 2.19
N GLY A 26 11.23 -9.54 3.15
CA GLY A 26 9.77 -9.63 3.04
C GLY A 26 9.11 -8.29 2.70
N SER A 27 8.08 -8.31 1.86
CA SER A 27 7.34 -7.09 1.48
C SER A 27 6.57 -6.57 2.69
N PRO A 28 6.86 -5.35 3.19
CA PRO A 28 6.20 -4.83 4.39
C PRO A 28 4.70 -4.53 4.17
N TRP A 29 4.26 -4.55 2.91
CA TRP A 29 2.90 -4.22 2.48
C TRP A 29 2.02 -5.44 2.25
N ILE A 30 2.38 -6.57 2.84
CA ILE A 30 1.62 -7.81 2.79
C ILE A 30 1.46 -8.34 4.20
N GLY A 31 0.24 -8.76 4.54
CA GLY A 31 -0.08 -9.40 5.81
C GLY A 31 -1.27 -10.34 5.67
N THR A 32 -1.68 -10.91 6.79
CA THR A 32 -2.78 -11.87 6.87
C THR A 32 -4.09 -11.12 7.10
N ILE A 33 -4.96 -11.09 6.10
CA ILE A 33 -6.30 -10.49 6.22
C ILE A 33 -7.30 -11.62 6.47
N ALA A 34 -7.84 -11.68 7.69
CA ALA A 34 -8.89 -12.64 8.03
C ALA A 34 -10.18 -12.35 7.24
N ASP A 35 -10.90 -13.42 6.87
CA ASP A 35 -12.17 -13.39 6.13
C ASP A 35 -12.07 -12.72 4.74
N ALA A 36 -10.86 -12.57 4.20
CA ALA A 36 -10.64 -11.97 2.89
C ALA A 36 -10.95 -12.95 1.75
N VAL A 37 -11.38 -12.40 0.62
CA VAL A 37 -11.57 -13.14 -0.63
C VAL A 37 -10.36 -12.94 -1.53
N ARG A 38 -9.90 -14.03 -2.14
CA ARG A 38 -8.89 -13.97 -3.20
C ARG A 38 -9.61 -13.77 -4.54
N GLY A 39 -9.47 -12.58 -5.11
CA GLY A 39 -9.90 -12.32 -6.49
C GLY A 39 -8.89 -12.85 -7.51
N ASP A 40 -8.99 -12.41 -8.76
CA ASP A 40 -8.12 -12.87 -9.86
C ASP A 40 -6.69 -12.30 -9.77
N VAL A 41 -6.55 -11.06 -9.28
CA VAL A 41 -5.27 -10.34 -9.25
C VAL A 41 -4.91 -9.78 -7.87
N ALA A 42 -5.89 -9.68 -6.97
CA ALA A 42 -5.72 -9.03 -5.68
C ALA A 42 -6.56 -9.70 -4.58
N VAL A 43 -6.19 -9.43 -3.33
CA VAL A 43 -7.00 -9.74 -2.15
C VAL A 43 -8.00 -8.62 -1.90
N GLU A 44 -9.26 -8.99 -1.64
CA GLU A 44 -10.39 -8.08 -1.46
C GLU A 44 -11.16 -8.36 -0.15
N GLY A 45 -11.80 -7.33 0.39
CA GLY A 45 -12.62 -7.44 1.60
C GLY A 45 -11.84 -7.86 2.86
N GLY A 46 -12.51 -8.64 3.71
CA GLY A 46 -12.01 -9.14 4.99
C GLY A 46 -11.97 -8.09 6.10
N GLN A 47 -11.32 -8.46 7.21
CA GLN A 47 -11.20 -7.59 8.37
C GLN A 47 -10.46 -6.29 8.07
N ARG A 48 -10.81 -5.22 8.80
CA ARG A 48 -10.24 -3.87 8.64
C ARG A 48 -8.71 -3.86 8.67
N PHE A 49 -8.10 -4.54 9.64
CA PHE A 49 -6.65 -4.65 9.77
C PHE A 49 -6.17 -6.09 9.59
N THR A 50 -4.94 -6.25 9.12
CA THR A 50 -4.28 -7.56 9.14
C THR A 50 -4.02 -8.03 10.56
N LEU A 51 -3.86 -9.34 10.76
CA LEU A 51 -3.54 -9.91 12.08
C LEU A 51 -2.25 -9.31 12.65
N GLU A 52 -1.27 -9.04 11.79
CA GLU A 52 0.00 -8.44 12.17
C GLU A 52 -0.15 -6.98 12.58
N GLN A 53 -0.99 -6.20 11.88
CA GLN A 53 -1.34 -4.83 12.28
C GLN A 53 -2.04 -4.81 13.63
N GLN A 54 -3.01 -5.71 13.85
CA GLN A 54 -3.73 -5.83 15.11
C GLN A 54 -2.77 -6.15 16.26
N ARG A 55 -1.88 -7.14 16.08
CA ARG A 55 -0.89 -7.54 17.10
C ARG A 55 0.05 -6.39 17.46
N GLU A 56 0.58 -5.70 16.46
CA GLU A 56 1.49 -4.57 16.69
C GLU A 56 0.77 -3.40 17.38
N LEU A 57 -0.46 -3.09 16.96
CA LEU A 57 -1.28 -2.04 17.56
C LEU A 57 -1.59 -2.33 19.03
N MET A 58 -1.99 -3.56 19.36
CA MET A 58 -2.25 -4.00 20.74
C MET A 58 -1.00 -3.92 21.61
N THR A 59 0.17 -4.29 21.07
CA THR A 59 1.46 -4.19 21.79
C THR A 59 1.82 -2.74 22.14
N ARG A 60 1.27 -1.78 21.40
CA ARG A 60 1.41 -0.33 21.64
C ARG A 60 0.31 0.25 22.52
N GLY A 61 -0.59 -0.58 23.05
CA GLY A 61 -1.74 -0.15 23.85
C GLY A 61 -2.85 0.52 23.04
N GLY A 62 -2.87 0.33 21.71
CA GLY A 62 -3.92 0.87 20.85
C GLY A 62 -5.16 -0.01 20.81
N ASP A 63 -6.32 0.61 20.63
CA ASP A 63 -7.61 -0.08 20.47
C ASP A 63 -7.90 -0.37 18.99
N VAL A 64 -8.03 -1.66 18.64
CA VAL A 64 -8.18 -2.12 17.25
C VAL A 64 -9.42 -1.54 16.55
N PRO A 65 -10.63 -1.55 17.16
CA PRO A 65 -11.83 -1.03 16.51
C PRO A 65 -11.81 0.48 16.28
N THR A 66 -11.20 1.26 17.18
CA THR A 66 -11.26 2.74 17.14
C THR A 66 -9.99 3.42 16.65
N ALA A 67 -8.93 2.66 16.36
CA ALA A 67 -7.65 3.26 15.96
C ALA A 67 -7.80 4.21 14.76
N PRO A 68 -7.19 5.40 14.82
CA PRO A 68 -7.16 6.33 13.69
C PRO A 68 -6.35 5.74 12.56
N THR A 69 -6.78 5.98 11.33
CA THR A 69 -6.19 5.36 10.14
C THR A 69 -5.86 6.32 9.04
N LEU A 70 -4.96 5.86 8.17
CA LEU A 70 -4.66 6.47 6.89
C LEU A 70 -4.80 5.40 5.81
N VAL A 71 -5.50 5.74 4.72
CA VAL A 71 -5.51 4.89 3.53
C VAL A 71 -4.18 5.07 2.81
N VAL A 72 -3.35 4.04 2.86
CA VAL A 72 -2.04 4.02 2.24
C VAL A 72 -2.11 3.41 0.85
N LYS A 73 -1.65 4.15 -0.16
CA LYS A 73 -1.59 3.75 -1.57
C LYS A 73 -0.16 3.43 -1.97
N ARG A 74 0.01 2.42 -2.82
CA ARG A 74 1.29 2.10 -3.45
C ARG A 74 1.10 1.51 -4.83
N GLN A 75 2.06 1.74 -5.71
CA GLN A 75 2.14 1.01 -6.96
C GLN A 75 2.67 -0.41 -6.74
N ALA A 76 2.20 -1.35 -7.56
CA ALA A 76 2.68 -2.72 -7.60
C ALA A 76 4.15 -2.76 -8.02
N GLU A 77 4.87 -3.74 -7.51
CA GLU A 77 6.22 -4.06 -7.95
C GLU A 77 6.19 -5.23 -8.96
N TRP A 78 7.19 -5.31 -9.84
CA TRP A 78 7.24 -6.32 -10.91
C TRP A 78 7.29 -7.77 -10.41
N ASN A 79 7.69 -7.98 -9.16
CA ASN A 79 7.70 -9.27 -8.48
C ASN A 79 6.36 -9.63 -7.81
N GLU A 80 5.36 -8.75 -7.92
CA GLU A 80 4.03 -8.91 -7.35
C GLU A 80 2.98 -9.12 -8.44
N LEU A 81 3.08 -8.36 -9.53
CA LEU A 81 2.11 -8.38 -10.62
C LEU A 81 2.80 -8.01 -11.93
N TRP A 82 2.39 -8.63 -13.03
CA TRP A 82 2.82 -8.22 -14.36
C TRP A 82 1.88 -7.14 -14.91
N TRP A 83 2.42 -6.15 -15.62
CA TRP A 83 1.64 -5.17 -16.39
C TRP A 83 2.31 -4.84 -17.74
N PRO A 84 1.55 -4.36 -18.75
CA PRO A 84 2.11 -4.06 -20.07
C PRO A 84 3.16 -2.94 -20.07
N LEU A 85 4.14 -3.04 -20.97
CA LEU A 85 5.12 -1.98 -21.18
C LEU A 85 4.43 -0.68 -21.62
N GLY A 86 4.86 0.43 -21.04
CA GLY A 86 4.27 1.75 -21.29
C GLY A 86 3.08 2.06 -20.38
N SER A 87 2.47 1.10 -19.70
CA SER A 87 1.42 1.35 -18.69
C SER A 87 2.01 1.71 -17.32
N LEU A 88 1.23 2.42 -16.50
CA LEU A 88 1.60 2.63 -15.09
C LEU A 88 1.35 1.33 -14.30
N PRO A 89 2.16 1.02 -13.27
CA PRO A 89 1.89 -0.11 -12.41
C PRO A 89 0.52 0.06 -11.72
N PRO A 90 -0.25 -1.04 -11.54
CA PRO A 90 -1.49 -1.01 -10.78
C PRO A 90 -1.28 -0.52 -9.35
N VAL A 91 -2.33 0.05 -8.75
CA VAL A 91 -2.28 0.61 -7.39
C VAL A 91 -2.99 -0.31 -6.41
N PHE A 92 -2.36 -0.52 -5.27
CA PHE A 92 -2.93 -1.19 -4.11
C PHE A 92 -3.21 -0.18 -3.00
N ALA A 93 -4.28 -0.38 -2.24
CA ALA A 93 -4.64 0.50 -1.13
C ALA A 93 -5.02 -0.25 0.13
N PHE A 94 -4.55 0.25 1.28
CA PHE A 94 -4.75 -0.40 2.56
C PHE A 94 -5.07 0.62 3.64
N GLU A 95 -6.04 0.31 4.48
CA GLU A 95 -6.24 1.04 5.71
C GLU A 95 -5.15 0.66 6.73
N CYS A 96 -4.32 1.63 7.14
CA CYS A 96 -3.22 1.41 8.06
C CYS A 96 -3.41 2.22 9.35
N PRO A 97 -3.28 1.61 10.55
CA PRO A 97 -3.32 2.33 11.83
C PRO A 97 -2.22 3.38 11.91
N ILE A 98 -2.57 4.59 12.35
CA ILE A 98 -1.61 5.68 12.60
C ILE A 98 -1.05 5.53 14.02
N VAL A 99 0.27 5.53 14.15
CA VAL A 99 0.99 5.47 15.45
C VAL A 99 1.78 6.74 15.74
N GLY A 100 1.69 7.75 14.87
CA GLY A 100 2.25 9.07 15.11
C GLY A 100 2.45 9.88 13.83
N ARG A 101 2.99 11.08 13.99
CA ARG A 101 3.39 11.96 12.89
C ARG A 101 4.81 12.47 13.11
N ARG A 102 5.53 12.77 12.03
CA ARG A 102 6.89 13.32 12.05
C ARG A 102 7.06 14.25 10.85
N GLY A 103 6.96 15.56 11.08
CA GLY A 103 6.99 16.54 9.98
C GLY A 103 5.83 16.29 9.01
N ASP A 104 6.13 16.28 7.71
CA ASP A 104 5.22 16.01 6.58
C ASP A 104 4.92 14.51 6.37
N ARG A 105 5.25 13.67 7.35
CA ARG A 105 5.11 12.21 7.28
C ARG A 105 4.25 11.66 8.40
N VAL A 106 3.46 10.65 8.05
CA VAL A 106 2.64 9.91 8.99
C VAL A 106 3.32 8.56 9.28
N LYS A 107 3.45 8.21 10.56
CA LYS A 107 3.91 6.88 10.99
C LYS A 107 2.70 5.96 11.03
N VAL A 108 2.74 4.89 10.27
CA VAL A 108 1.66 3.90 10.17
C VAL A 108 2.18 2.49 10.43
N ILE A 109 1.32 1.59 10.89
CA ILE A 109 1.61 0.16 10.94
C ILE A 109 1.23 -0.43 9.57
N ALA A 110 2.22 -0.86 8.80
CA ALA A 110 2.00 -1.49 7.50
C ALA A 110 1.34 -2.87 7.66
N PRO A 111 0.73 -3.46 6.60
CA PRO A 111 0.09 -4.78 6.63
C PRO A 111 0.93 -5.89 7.27
N SER A 112 2.26 -5.86 7.14
CA SER A 112 3.17 -6.83 7.79
C SER A 112 3.35 -6.65 9.31
N GLY A 113 2.73 -5.64 9.93
CA GLY A 113 2.97 -5.24 11.32
C GLY A 113 4.19 -4.31 11.49
N VAL A 114 4.98 -4.06 10.44
CA VAL A 114 6.14 -3.17 10.52
C VAL A 114 5.72 -1.69 10.45
N VAL A 115 6.28 -0.85 11.31
CA VAL A 115 6.05 0.61 11.23
C VAL A 115 6.78 1.24 10.05
N LYS A 116 6.06 2.05 9.27
CA LYS A 116 6.58 2.80 8.12
C LYS A 116 6.23 4.27 8.20
N LEU A 117 7.01 5.10 7.52
CA LEU A 117 6.70 6.50 7.25
C LEU A 117 6.08 6.62 5.87
N VAL A 118 4.92 7.24 5.78
CA VAL A 118 4.22 7.50 4.52
C VAL A 118 3.99 9.00 4.36
N ALA A 119 3.77 9.45 3.13
CA ALA A 119 3.37 10.83 2.88
C ALA A 119 1.97 11.10 3.46
N GLU A 120 1.71 12.36 3.83
CA GLU A 120 0.40 12.79 4.36
C GLU A 120 -0.77 12.52 3.41
N ASP A 121 -0.51 12.52 2.10
CA ASP A 121 -1.48 12.18 1.04
C ASP A 121 -1.75 10.67 0.89
N GLY A 122 -1.19 9.86 1.79
CA GLY A 122 -1.36 8.41 1.84
C GLY A 122 -0.41 7.64 0.93
N TRP A 123 0.49 8.27 0.17
CA TRP A 123 1.41 7.50 -0.67
C TRP A 123 2.56 6.87 0.14
N ALA A 124 2.73 5.55 0.00
CA ALA A 124 3.86 4.81 0.59
C ALA A 124 5.21 5.23 0.01
N HIS A 125 5.20 5.57 -1.28
CA HIS A 125 6.31 6.17 -2.02
C HIS A 125 5.72 7.08 -3.10
N ARG A 126 6.49 8.04 -3.59
CA ARG A 126 6.03 8.90 -4.69
C ARG A 126 5.77 8.02 -5.92
N PRO A 127 4.56 8.03 -6.50
CA PRO A 127 4.23 7.13 -7.59
C PRO A 127 5.05 7.46 -8.84
N TYR A 128 5.41 6.43 -9.60
CA TYR A 128 5.95 6.58 -10.93
C TYR A 128 4.93 7.32 -11.81
N ARG A 129 5.43 8.32 -12.54
CA ARG A 129 4.70 9.09 -13.55
C ARG A 129 5.37 8.83 -14.90
N ARG A 130 4.61 8.77 -15.99
CA ARG A 130 5.20 8.63 -17.34
C ARG A 130 6.11 9.83 -17.62
N ALA A 131 7.19 9.63 -18.37
CA ALA A 131 8.16 10.68 -18.70
C ALA A 131 7.49 11.92 -19.30
N ARG A 132 6.48 11.75 -20.18
CA ARG A 132 5.74 12.87 -20.80
C ARG A 132 4.99 13.76 -19.79
N ASP A 133 4.66 13.24 -18.61
CA ASP A 133 3.95 13.98 -17.56
C ASP A 133 4.91 14.78 -16.65
N GLN A 134 6.22 14.55 -16.75
CA GLN A 134 7.25 15.25 -15.96
C GLN A 134 7.75 16.55 -16.65
N TRP A 135 7.58 16.65 -17.98
CA TRP A 135 8.06 17.77 -18.82
C TRP A 135 6.95 18.73 -19.28
N GLY A 136 5.73 18.60 -18.74
CA GLY A 136 4.55 19.35 -19.19
C GLY A 136 4.39 20.77 -18.66
N ASN A 137 5.42 21.39 -18.06
CA ASN A 137 5.34 22.73 -17.47
C ASN A 137 6.57 23.60 -17.78
N LYS A 138 7.00 23.63 -19.04
CA LYS A 138 7.86 24.68 -19.59
C LYS A 138 7.46 24.96 -21.05
N LEU A 139 6.34 25.66 -21.23
CA LEU A 139 6.10 26.55 -22.36
C LEU A 139 5.40 27.79 -21.83
#